data_AF-A0A5M6I3X6-F1
#
_entry.id   AF-A0A5M6I3X6-F1
#
_cell.length_a   1.000
_cell.length_b   1.000
_cell.length_c   1.000
_cell.angle_alpha   90.00
_cell.angle_beta   90.00
_cell.angle_gamma   90.00
#
_symmetry.space_group_name_H-M   'P 1'
#
loop_
_entity.id
_entity.type
_entity.pdbx_description
1 polymer ?
#
loop_
_entity_poly.entity_id
_entity_poly.type
_entity_poly.pdbx_seq_one_letter_code
_entity_poly.pdbx_strand_id
1 'polypeptide(L)'
;MRSTNTVTDCTHLEAAHRLSEHLLGSPTATEGLLLWCEARGLSSGPITVVHRRPAEPPALDAQERAELAPQAGEPVGYRSVLLLRGHLVLSEADNWFLPCRLPAAMAQALHTTDVPFGAIVAPLQPYRRTFRVAIAPDALDPGVVLEHRAVLLDAQGHPLSVVRERYRAALIGHPVR
;
A
#
# COMPACT_ATOMS: atom_id res chain seq x y z
N MET A 1 28.52 3.54 28.04
CA MET A 1 27.06 3.38 27.83
C MET A 1 26.71 3.68 26.37
N ARG A 2 26.82 2.69 25.49
CA ARG A 2 26.37 2.73 24.07
C ARG A 2 26.14 1.28 23.62
N SER A 3 25.03 0.65 24.04
CA SER A 3 24.75 -0.74 23.63
C SER A 3 23.26 -1.10 23.50
N THR A 4 22.32 -0.17 23.71
CA THR A 4 20.88 -0.47 23.66
C THR A 4 20.21 -0.15 22.31
N ASN A 5 20.77 0.76 21.51
CA ASN A 5 20.18 1.11 20.21
C ASN A 5 20.38 0.02 19.15
N THR A 6 21.58 -0.56 19.06
CA THR A 6 21.95 -1.45 17.94
C THR A 6 21.15 -2.75 17.91
N VAL A 7 20.80 -3.30 19.07
CA VAL A 7 20.00 -4.54 19.16
C VAL A 7 18.53 -4.27 18.81
N THR A 8 17.98 -3.15 19.30
CA THR A 8 16.60 -2.72 19.01
C THR A 8 16.42 -2.44 17.51
N ASP A 9 17.39 -1.77 16.88
CA ASP A 9 17.39 -1.49 15.44
C ASP A 9 17.43 -2.78 14.61
N CYS A 10 18.23 -3.77 15.03
CA CYS A 10 18.31 -5.09 14.36
C CYS A 10 16.97 -5.84 14.44
N THR A 11 16.30 -5.81 15.60
CA THR A 11 15.01 -6.49 15.79
C THR A 11 13.86 -5.86 15.00
N HIS A 12 13.83 -4.53 14.84
CA HIS A 12 12.82 -3.87 14.02
C HIS A 12 13.02 -4.15 12.53
N LEU A 13 14.27 -4.18 12.08
CA LEU A 13 14.60 -4.53 10.70
C LEU A 13 14.11 -5.94 10.37
N GLU A 14 14.43 -6.93 11.21
CA GLU A 14 13.95 -8.31 11.07
C GLU A 14 12.42 -8.39 11.06
N ALA A 15 11.75 -7.67 11.96
CA ALA A 15 10.29 -7.65 12.01
C ALA A 15 9.67 -7.05 10.73
N ALA A 16 10.27 -6.00 10.17
CA ALA A 16 9.83 -5.39 8.92
C ALA A 16 10.04 -6.32 7.71
N HIS A 17 11.15 -7.09 7.69
CA HIS A 17 11.36 -8.13 6.69
C HIS A 17 10.28 -9.22 6.76
N ARG A 18 9.99 -9.74 7.96
CA ARG A 18 8.94 -10.76 8.15
C ARG A 18 7.56 -10.24 7.76
N LEU A 19 7.26 -8.97 8.05
CA LEU A 19 6.04 -8.32 7.60
C LEU A 19 5.99 -8.26 6.07
N SER A 20 7.08 -7.86 5.42
CA SER A 20 7.18 -7.80 3.97
C SER A 20 6.93 -9.15 3.32
N GLU A 21 7.59 -10.20 3.79
CA GLU A 21 7.44 -11.57 3.28
C GLU A 21 5.99 -12.06 3.42
N HIS A 22 5.38 -11.84 4.59
CA HIS A 22 3.98 -12.19 4.84
C HIS A 22 3.02 -11.48 3.89
N LEU A 23 3.20 -10.17 3.69
CA LEU A 23 2.35 -9.38 2.79
C LEU A 23 2.54 -9.78 1.31
N LEU A 24 3.76 -10.09 0.89
CA LEU A 24 4.04 -10.56 -0.47
C LEU A 24 3.45 -11.93 -0.76
N GLY A 25 3.33 -12.79 0.26
CA GLY A 25 2.68 -14.10 0.16
C GLY A 25 1.15 -14.07 0.29
N SER A 26 0.56 -12.91 0.56
CA SER A 26 -0.88 -12.78 0.78
C SER A 26 -1.64 -12.47 -0.52
N PRO A 27 -2.88 -12.96 -0.72
CA PRO A 27 -3.67 -12.64 -1.91
C PRO A 27 -3.94 -11.14 -2.08
N THR A 28 -4.18 -10.45 -0.97
CA THR A 28 -4.33 -8.99 -0.94
C THR A 28 -3.62 -8.40 0.29
N ALA A 29 -3.24 -7.12 0.20
CA ALA A 29 -2.65 -6.42 1.34
C ALA A 29 -3.60 -6.36 2.55
N THR A 30 -4.91 -6.15 2.32
CA THR A 30 -5.91 -6.10 3.40
C THR A 30 -6.02 -7.44 4.14
N GLU A 31 -6.08 -8.56 3.41
CA GLU A 31 -6.13 -9.90 4.01
C GLU A 31 -4.84 -10.21 4.77
N GLY A 32 -3.68 -9.93 4.16
CA GLY A 32 -2.38 -10.11 4.80
C GLY A 32 -2.26 -9.31 6.09
N LEU A 33 -2.69 -8.04 6.08
CA LEU A 33 -2.70 -7.19 7.27
C LEU A 33 -3.62 -7.72 8.37
N LEU A 34 -4.81 -8.22 8.02
CA LEU A 34 -5.76 -8.76 9.00
C LEU A 34 -5.15 -9.96 9.71
N LEU A 35 -4.67 -10.95 8.95
CA LEU A 35 -4.03 -12.16 9.48
C LEU A 35 -2.78 -11.82 10.32
N TRP A 36 -1.97 -10.86 9.87
CA TRP A 36 -0.81 -10.39 10.61
C TRP A 36 -1.19 -9.80 11.97
N CYS A 37 -2.23 -8.95 11.99
CA CYS A 37 -2.70 -8.29 13.19
C CYS A 37 -3.32 -9.29 14.18
N GLU A 38 -4.12 -10.25 13.69
CA GLU A 38 -4.72 -11.30 14.51
C GLU A 38 -3.67 -12.18 15.18
N ALA A 39 -2.67 -12.64 14.43
CA ALA A 39 -1.59 -13.46 14.95
C ALA A 39 -0.73 -12.77 16.04
N ARG A 40 -0.80 -11.44 16.14
CA ARG A 40 0.01 -10.61 17.05
C ARG A 40 -0.80 -9.82 18.07
N GLY A 41 -2.12 -9.97 18.08
CA GLY A 41 -2.99 -9.19 18.98
C GLY A 41 -2.95 -7.67 18.72
N LEU A 42 -2.65 -7.23 17.50
CA LEU A 42 -2.55 -5.82 17.16
C LEU A 42 -3.93 -5.22 16.90
N SER A 43 -4.52 -4.56 17.90
CA SER A 43 -5.90 -4.06 17.86
C SER A 43 -6.94 -5.19 17.73
N SER A 44 -8.21 -4.84 17.49
CA SER A 44 -9.33 -5.77 17.32
C SER A 44 -10.35 -5.25 16.29
N GLY A 45 -11.23 -6.15 15.85
CA GLY A 45 -12.25 -5.83 14.85
C GLY A 45 -11.74 -5.90 13.40
N PRO A 46 -12.61 -5.55 12.43
CA PRO A 46 -12.28 -5.59 11.01
C PRO A 46 -11.30 -4.49 10.62
N ILE A 47 -10.62 -4.67 9.49
CA ILE A 47 -9.94 -3.56 8.82
C ILE A 47 -10.96 -2.66 8.15
N THR A 48 -10.85 -1.37 8.39
CA THR A 48 -11.63 -0.32 7.74
C THR A 48 -10.76 0.48 6.80
N VAL A 49 -11.36 1.01 5.74
CA VAL A 49 -10.69 1.83 4.73
C VAL A 49 -11.24 3.24 4.82
N VAL A 50 -10.34 4.22 4.93
CA VAL A 50 -10.69 5.65 4.91
C VAL A 50 -10.09 6.28 3.66
N HIS A 51 -10.95 6.82 2.80
CA HIS A 51 -10.51 7.57 1.63
C HIS A 51 -10.00 8.95 2.05
N ARG A 52 -8.74 9.24 1.71
CA ARG A 52 -8.11 10.54 1.89
C ARG A 52 -8.22 11.37 0.63
N ARG A 53 -8.48 12.66 0.82
CA ARG A 53 -8.58 13.67 -0.24
C ARG A 53 -7.52 14.75 0.00
N PRO A 54 -6.24 14.48 -0.29
CA PRO A 54 -5.22 15.52 -0.20
C PRO A 54 -5.53 16.64 -1.19
N ALA A 55 -5.26 17.89 -0.81
CA ALA A 55 -5.45 19.05 -1.68
C ALA A 55 -4.53 19.00 -2.91
N GLU A 56 -3.31 18.47 -2.71
CA GLU A 56 -2.33 18.25 -3.77
C GLU A 56 -1.89 16.78 -3.74
N PRO A 57 -2.32 15.97 -4.72
CA PRO A 57 -1.83 14.61 -4.89
C PRO A 57 -0.31 14.57 -5.10
N PRO A 58 0.41 13.65 -4.47
CA PRO A 58 1.81 13.42 -4.79
C PRO A 58 1.98 13.05 -6.26
N ALA A 59 3.06 13.54 -6.86
CA ALA A 59 3.43 13.18 -8.22
C ALA A 59 3.95 11.73 -8.29
N LEU A 60 3.71 11.08 -9.43
CA LEU A 60 4.41 9.86 -9.83
C LEU A 60 5.90 10.17 -9.98
N ASP A 61 6.76 9.36 -9.37
CA ASP A 61 8.18 9.41 -9.67
C ASP A 61 8.51 8.70 -10.99
N ALA A 62 9.80 8.72 -11.37
CA ALA A 62 10.25 8.17 -12.64
C ALA A 62 10.00 6.67 -12.77
N GLN A 63 10.17 5.89 -11.69
CA GLN A 63 9.98 4.44 -11.72
C GLN A 63 8.49 4.10 -11.76
N GLU A 64 7.67 4.77 -10.95
CA GLU A 64 6.22 4.60 -10.95
C GLU A 64 5.61 5.02 -12.30
N ARG A 65 6.11 6.10 -12.91
CA ARG A 65 5.69 6.52 -14.25
C ARG A 65 6.10 5.52 -15.33
N ALA A 66 7.29 4.93 -15.23
CA ALA A 66 7.74 3.91 -16.16
C ALA A 66 6.88 2.63 -16.07
N GLU A 67 6.52 2.23 -14.85
CA GLU A 67 5.66 1.06 -14.59
C GLU A 67 4.19 1.31 -15.00
N LEU A 68 3.66 2.52 -14.78
CA LEU A 68 2.31 2.90 -15.21
C LEU A 68 2.21 3.13 -16.72
N ALA A 69 3.28 3.60 -17.35
CA ALA A 69 3.40 3.89 -18.78
C ALA A 69 2.16 4.63 -19.38
N PRO A 70 1.77 5.81 -18.85
CA PRO A 70 0.71 6.61 -19.45
C PRO A 70 1.12 7.08 -20.85
N GLN A 71 0.20 7.05 -21.80
CA GLN A 71 0.39 7.66 -23.11
C GLN A 71 0.46 9.19 -22.99
N ALA A 72 0.99 9.85 -24.02
CA ALA A 72 1.03 11.31 -24.07
C ALA A 72 -0.39 11.89 -23.97
N GLY A 73 -0.65 12.69 -22.93
CA GLY A 73 -1.97 13.29 -22.66
C GLY A 73 -2.99 12.35 -22.01
N GLU A 74 -2.64 11.08 -21.74
CA GLU A 74 -3.54 10.17 -21.03
C GLU A 74 -3.73 10.64 -19.57
N PRO A 75 -4.97 10.87 -19.12
CA PRO A 75 -5.22 11.33 -17.76
C PRO A 75 -4.84 10.26 -16.75
N VAL A 76 -4.22 10.69 -15.64
CA VAL A 76 -3.89 9.84 -14.50
C VAL A 76 -4.82 10.22 -13.35
N GLY A 77 -5.67 9.28 -12.95
CA GLY A 77 -6.50 9.39 -11.74
C GLY A 77 -5.66 9.10 -10.50
N TYR A 78 -6.06 9.65 -9.36
CA TYR A 78 -5.40 9.44 -8.08
C TYR A 78 -6.41 9.16 -6.97
N ARG A 79 -6.08 8.19 -6.10
CA ARG A 79 -6.80 7.91 -4.86
C ARG A 79 -5.82 7.56 -3.76
N SER A 80 -6.12 8.02 -2.54
CA SER A 80 -5.30 7.74 -1.37
C SER A 80 -6.15 7.14 -0.27
N VAL A 81 -5.73 6.06 0.34
CA VAL A 81 -6.48 5.43 1.43
C VAL A 81 -5.62 5.18 2.66
N LEU A 82 -6.26 5.22 3.83
CA LEU A 82 -5.73 4.64 5.05
C LEU A 82 -6.41 3.31 5.32
N LEU A 83 -5.64 2.31 5.71
CA LEU A 83 -6.16 1.08 6.29
C LEU A 83 -5.99 1.15 7.80
N LEU A 84 -7.09 1.01 8.52
CA LEU A 84 -7.12 1.05 9.98
C LEU A 84 -7.68 -0.26 10.52
N ARG A 85 -7.24 -0.64 11.73
CA ARG A 85 -7.91 -1.66 12.53
C ARG A 85 -8.23 -1.06 13.90
N GLY A 86 -9.50 -0.82 14.17
CA GLY A 86 -9.90 0.02 15.30
C GLY A 86 -9.33 1.44 15.15
N HIS A 87 -8.55 1.89 16.13
CA HIS A 87 -7.87 3.20 16.11
C HIS A 87 -6.47 3.17 15.48
N LEU A 88 -6.00 1.99 15.08
CA LEU A 88 -4.61 1.74 14.74
C LEU A 88 -4.43 1.87 13.22
N VAL A 89 -3.68 2.88 12.77
CA VAL A 89 -3.35 3.06 11.35
C VAL A 89 -2.28 2.04 10.96
N LEU A 90 -2.63 1.12 10.06
CA LEU A 90 -1.77 0.04 9.62
C LEU A 90 -0.93 0.46 8.42
N SER A 91 -1.59 1.05 7.41
CA SER A 91 -0.92 1.46 6.20
C SER A 91 -1.62 2.62 5.53
N GLU A 92 -0.88 3.25 4.62
CA GLU A 92 -1.37 4.23 3.68
C GLU A 92 -1.07 3.73 2.27
N ALA A 93 -2.02 3.86 1.36
CA ALA A 93 -1.82 3.48 -0.03
C ALA A 93 -2.21 4.64 -0.95
N ASP A 94 -1.24 5.09 -1.74
CA ASP A 94 -1.43 6.02 -2.83
C ASP A 94 -1.55 5.21 -4.12
N ASN A 95 -2.62 5.40 -4.86
CA ASN A 95 -2.91 4.69 -6.09
C ASN A 95 -3.09 5.69 -7.23
N TRP A 96 -2.28 5.54 -8.27
CA TRP A 96 -2.42 6.25 -9.53
C TRP A 96 -2.89 5.27 -10.60
N PHE A 97 -3.95 5.62 -11.31
CA PHE A 97 -4.59 4.71 -12.27
C PHE A 97 -4.93 5.43 -13.58
N LEU A 98 -5.17 4.64 -14.63
CA LEU A 98 -5.49 5.15 -15.96
C LEU A 98 -6.98 4.94 -16.25
N PRO A 99 -7.83 5.97 -16.10
CA PRO A 99 -9.28 5.82 -16.24
C PRO A 99 -9.68 5.33 -17.64
N CYS A 100 -8.92 5.74 -18.67
CA CYS A 100 -9.13 5.35 -20.07
C CYS A 100 -8.91 3.86 -20.33
N ARG A 101 -8.25 3.13 -19.42
CA ARG A 101 -8.00 1.68 -19.51
C ARG A 101 -9.00 0.85 -18.70
N LEU A 102 -10.00 1.50 -18.11
CA LEU A 102 -11.06 0.84 -17.35
C LEU A 102 -12.39 0.95 -18.09
N PRO A 103 -13.32 -0.01 -17.88
CA PRO A 103 -14.71 0.18 -18.27
C PRO A 103 -15.27 1.49 -17.69
N ALA A 104 -16.05 2.23 -18.48
CA ALA A 104 -16.55 3.56 -18.11
C ALA A 104 -17.29 3.58 -16.75
N ALA A 105 -18.06 2.52 -16.45
CA ALA A 105 -18.75 2.39 -15.18
C ALA A 105 -17.79 2.28 -13.97
N MET A 106 -16.66 1.60 -14.14
CA MET A 106 -15.63 1.49 -13.09
C MET A 106 -14.90 2.82 -12.90
N ALA A 107 -14.52 3.49 -13.99
CA ALA A 107 -13.91 4.82 -13.93
C ALA A 107 -14.83 5.83 -13.23
N GLN A 108 -16.13 5.80 -13.53
CA GLN A 108 -17.14 6.63 -12.87
C GLN A 108 -17.27 6.29 -11.38
N ALA A 109 -17.30 5.00 -11.02
CA ALA A 109 -17.37 4.58 -9.62
C ALA A 109 -16.14 5.04 -8.82
N LEU A 110 -14.94 4.98 -9.41
CA LEU A 110 -13.71 5.49 -8.80
C LEU A 110 -13.74 7.00 -8.56
N HIS A 111 -14.47 7.74 -9.40
CA HIS A 111 -14.61 9.19 -9.27
C HIS A 111 -15.67 9.61 -8.25
N THR A 112 -16.74 8.82 -8.10
CA THR A 112 -17.95 9.25 -7.37
C THR A 112 -18.18 8.54 -6.04
N THR A 113 -17.42 7.49 -5.74
CA THR A 113 -17.64 6.67 -4.55
C THR A 113 -16.37 6.53 -3.71
N ASP A 114 -16.57 6.21 -2.43
CA ASP A 114 -15.47 5.86 -1.52
C ASP A 114 -15.14 4.36 -1.52
N VAL A 115 -15.73 3.57 -2.42
CA VAL A 115 -15.43 2.13 -2.56
C VAL A 115 -13.95 1.95 -2.93
N PRO A 116 -13.18 1.06 -2.28
CA PRO A 116 -11.76 0.88 -2.56
C PRO A 116 -11.45 0.51 -4.02
N PHE A 117 -10.32 0.99 -4.56
CA PHE A 117 -9.90 0.72 -5.94
C PHE A 117 -9.92 -0.78 -6.27
N GLY A 118 -9.25 -1.59 -5.45
CA GLY A 118 -9.14 -3.03 -5.66
C GLY A 118 -10.50 -3.73 -5.72
N ALA A 119 -11.50 -3.27 -4.96
CA ALA A 119 -12.85 -3.82 -5.00
C ALA A 119 -13.58 -3.48 -6.31
N ILE A 120 -13.40 -2.26 -6.83
CA ILE A 120 -14.01 -1.85 -8.11
C ILE A 120 -13.41 -2.63 -9.29
N VAL A 121 -12.09 -2.85 -9.29
CA VAL A 121 -11.40 -3.51 -10.41
C VAL A 121 -11.32 -5.04 -10.27
N ALA A 122 -11.74 -5.61 -9.14
CA ALA A 122 -11.70 -7.06 -8.91
C ALA A 122 -12.34 -7.91 -10.03
N PRO A 123 -13.48 -7.50 -10.66
CA PRO A 123 -14.06 -8.25 -11.77
C PRO A 123 -13.16 -8.35 -13.02
N LEU A 124 -12.18 -7.46 -13.16
CA LEU A 124 -11.18 -7.53 -14.25
C LEU A 124 -10.11 -8.61 -13.99
N GLN A 125 -10.14 -9.24 -12.81
CA GLN A 125 -9.16 -10.22 -12.36
C GLN A 125 -7.71 -9.75 -12.57
N PRO A 126 -7.35 -8.52 -12.14
CA PRO A 126 -6.02 -8.02 -12.33
C PRO A 126 -5.02 -8.80 -11.48
N TYR A 127 -3.77 -8.87 -11.94
CA TYR A 127 -2.69 -9.41 -11.13
C TYR A 127 -1.72 -8.30 -10.72
N ARG A 128 -1.12 -8.45 -9.53
CA ARG A 128 -0.21 -7.49 -8.93
C ARG A 128 1.23 -7.96 -9.13
N ARG A 129 2.10 -7.06 -9.61
CA ARG A 129 3.55 -7.26 -9.63
C ARG A 129 4.22 -6.21 -8.74
N THR A 130 4.83 -6.65 -7.63
CA THR A 130 5.71 -5.77 -6.84
C THR A 130 6.98 -5.51 -7.65
N PHE A 131 7.35 -4.24 -7.81
CA PHE A 131 8.58 -3.83 -8.50
C PHE A 131 9.59 -3.14 -7.56
N ARG A 132 9.17 -2.75 -6.35
CA ARG A 132 10.07 -2.18 -5.34
C ARG A 132 9.61 -2.57 -3.94
N VAL A 133 10.58 -2.91 -3.11
CA VAL A 133 10.44 -3.07 -1.66
C VAL A 133 11.51 -2.22 -1.01
N ALA A 134 11.13 -1.38 -0.05
CA ALA A 134 12.06 -0.59 0.75
C ALA A 134 11.80 -0.84 2.23
N ILE A 135 12.86 -1.19 2.96
CA ILE A 135 12.84 -1.49 4.39
C ILE A 135 14.00 -0.70 5.01
N ALA A 136 13.71 0.41 5.69
CA ALA A 136 14.63 1.13 6.57
C ALA A 136 13.91 2.37 7.17
N PRO A 137 14.01 2.64 8.48
CA PRO A 137 13.40 3.83 9.07
C PRO A 137 14.05 5.15 8.63
N ASP A 138 15.32 5.14 8.22
CA ASP A 138 16.06 6.37 7.88
C ASP A 138 15.81 6.89 6.45
N ALA A 139 15.31 6.03 5.56
CA ALA A 139 15.03 6.37 4.16
C ALA A 139 13.53 6.56 3.87
N LEU A 140 12.68 6.37 4.88
CA LEU A 140 11.23 6.44 4.78
C LEU A 140 10.70 7.58 5.66
N ASP A 141 9.45 8.01 5.40
CA ASP A 141 8.78 8.97 6.26
C ASP A 141 8.77 8.47 7.72
N PRO A 142 8.93 9.36 8.72
CA PRO A 142 8.87 8.96 10.12
C PRO A 142 7.64 8.10 10.45
N GLY A 143 7.89 6.96 11.11
CA GLY A 143 6.86 5.99 11.46
C GLY A 143 6.43 5.04 10.35
N VAL A 144 7.03 5.10 9.16
CA VAL A 144 6.94 4.05 8.12
C VAL A 144 8.11 3.08 8.31
N VAL A 145 7.82 1.78 8.26
CA VAL A 145 8.84 0.71 8.44
C VAL A 145 9.03 -0.14 7.20
N LEU A 146 8.07 -0.10 6.28
CA LEU A 146 8.07 -0.86 5.05
C LEU A 146 7.32 -0.05 3.99
N GLU A 147 7.88 0.00 2.78
CA GLU A 147 7.18 0.47 1.59
C GLU A 147 7.19 -0.63 0.53
N HIS A 148 6.01 -0.94 -0.02
CA HIS A 148 5.87 -1.69 -1.26
C HIS A 148 5.45 -0.76 -2.38
N ARG A 149 5.99 -0.98 -3.57
CA ARG A 149 5.44 -0.42 -4.80
C ARG A 149 5.16 -1.51 -5.80
N ALA A 150 3.97 -1.44 -6.37
CA ALA A 150 3.48 -2.46 -7.26
C ALA A 150 2.67 -1.85 -8.40
N VAL A 151 2.61 -2.58 -9.49
CA VAL A 151 1.72 -2.31 -10.62
C VAL A 151 0.62 -3.37 -10.64
N LEU A 152 -0.62 -2.95 -10.85
CA LEU A 152 -1.74 -3.83 -11.17
C LEU A 152 -1.89 -3.86 -12.69
N LEU A 153 -1.93 -5.06 -13.22
CA LEU A 153 -1.93 -5.35 -14.64
C LEU A 153 -3.23 -6.10 -14.99
N ASP A 154 -3.77 -5.85 -16.18
CA ASP A 154 -4.85 -6.67 -16.73
C ASP A 154 -4.34 -8.06 -17.15
N ALA A 155 -5.22 -8.94 -17.62
CA ALA A 155 -4.86 -10.28 -18.08
C ALA A 155 -3.90 -10.31 -19.29
N GLN A 156 -3.75 -9.19 -20.00
CA GLN A 156 -2.85 -9.03 -21.14
C GLN A 156 -1.51 -8.39 -20.74
N GLY A 157 -1.34 -8.01 -19.47
CA GLY A 157 -0.14 -7.37 -18.96
C GLY A 157 -0.10 -5.86 -19.18
N HIS A 158 -1.22 -5.20 -19.50
CA HIS A 158 -1.27 -3.75 -19.57
C HIS A 158 -1.46 -3.14 -18.18
N PRO A 159 -0.74 -2.06 -17.82
CA PRO A 159 -0.87 -1.44 -16.52
C PRO A 159 -2.20 -0.68 -16.40
N LEU A 160 -2.92 -1.00 -15.33
CA LEU A 160 -4.16 -0.34 -14.91
C LEU A 160 -3.90 0.72 -13.85
N SER A 161 -3.01 0.40 -12.90
CA SER A 161 -2.62 1.31 -11.82
C SER A 161 -1.26 0.97 -11.24
N VAL A 162 -0.59 1.97 -10.66
CA VAL A 162 0.54 1.78 -9.76
C VAL A 162 0.12 2.20 -8.34
N VAL A 163 0.60 1.45 -7.36
CA VAL A 163 0.32 1.68 -5.95
C VAL A 163 1.62 1.81 -5.17
N ARG A 164 1.66 2.80 -4.28
CA ARG A 164 2.70 2.97 -3.26
C ARG A 164 2.06 2.74 -1.90
N GLU A 165 2.46 1.68 -1.23
CA GLU A 165 1.91 1.23 0.06
C GLU A 165 2.95 1.45 1.16
N ARG A 166 2.64 2.30 2.13
CA ARG A 166 3.50 2.67 3.24
C ARG A 166 2.93 2.08 4.54
N TYR A 167 3.65 1.14 5.13
CA TYR A 167 3.23 0.37 6.30
C TYR A 167 3.83 0.96 7.58
N ARG A 168 3.00 1.10 8.62
CA ARG A 168 3.34 1.84 9.84
C ARG A 168 4.07 1.00 10.87
N ALA A 169 4.92 1.63 11.67
CA ALA A 169 5.71 1.00 12.72
C ALA A 169 4.88 0.23 13.76
N ALA A 170 3.61 0.59 13.93
CA ALA A 170 2.70 -0.11 14.81
C ALA A 170 2.46 -1.59 14.41
N LEU A 171 2.78 -1.97 13.16
CA LEU A 171 2.73 -3.36 12.68
C LEU A 171 3.86 -4.24 13.20
N ILE A 172 4.96 -3.65 13.69
CA ILE A 172 6.12 -4.40 14.19
C ILE A 172 6.34 -4.21 15.70
N GLY A 173 5.37 -3.60 16.39
CA GLY A 173 5.42 -3.30 17.82
C GLY A 173 6.13 -1.97 18.13
N HIS A 174 6.00 -1.51 19.38
CA HIS A 174 6.93 -0.55 19.95
C HIS A 174 7.89 -1.31 20.85
N PRO A 175 9.16 -0.89 21.00
CA PRO A 175 10.01 -1.45 22.04
C PRO A 175 9.28 -1.31 23.37
N VAL A 176 9.14 -2.44 24.07
CA VAL A 176 8.73 -2.46 25.47
C VAL A 176 9.70 -1.53 26.19
N ARG A 177 9.18 -0.48 26.81
CA ARG A 177 9.96 0.43 27.64
C ARG A 177 10.49 -0.28 28.88
#